data_AF-A0A7K3M8A4-F1
#
_entry.id   AF-A0A7K3M8A4-F1
#
_cell.length_a   1.000
_cell.length_b   1.000
_cell.length_c   1.000
_cell.angle_alpha   90.00
_cell.angle_beta   90.00
_cell.angle_gamma   90.00
#
_symmetry.space_group_name_H-M   'P 1'
#
loop_
_entity.id
_entity.type
_entity.pdbx_description
1 polymer ?
#
loop_
_entity_poly.entity_id
_entity_poly.type
_entity_poly.pdbx_seq_one_letter_code
_entity_poly.pdbx_strand_id
1 'polypeptide(L)'
;MPPRPRDATGAHVELVEDLIQQVTTRLLDPLAILLDDDAITGICERTRIDAEVWAAQLLGGDEHRATETATRLIAALFADDQVFDPQPRWWATPFGRAVLHSIGHPAREHVTFAAAGAMLGISRQGVHDLLTRDKLQRHPDGGVTTASIRARSIQRNPPHAKPAPASRSSTCPSP
;
A
#
# COMPACT_ATOMS: atom_id res chain seq x y z
N MET A 1 -19.38 -4.22 -25.89
CA MET A 1 -18.11 -4.56 -25.24
C MET A 1 -17.86 -3.52 -24.15
N PRO A 2 -18.04 -3.85 -22.86
CA PRO A 2 -17.80 -2.89 -21.78
C PRO A 2 -16.29 -2.57 -21.72
N PRO A 3 -15.89 -1.34 -21.36
CA PRO A 3 -14.49 -1.01 -21.17
C PRO A 3 -13.90 -1.89 -20.06
N ARG A 4 -12.77 -2.56 -20.33
CA ARG A 4 -11.95 -3.15 -19.27
C ARG A 4 -11.50 -2.05 -18.30
N PRO A 5 -11.47 -2.29 -16.98
CA PRO A 5 -10.97 -1.31 -16.02
C PRO A 5 -9.48 -1.07 -16.29
N ARG A 6 -9.16 0.09 -16.88
CA ARG A 6 -7.77 0.48 -17.23
C ARG A 6 -6.91 0.78 -16.00
N ASP A 7 -7.51 0.84 -14.81
CA ASP A 7 -6.86 1.35 -13.60
C ASP A 7 -6.19 0.24 -12.78
N ALA A 8 -6.78 -0.95 -12.71
CA ALA A 8 -6.29 -2.04 -11.85
C ALA A 8 -5.01 -2.70 -12.42
N THR A 9 -4.97 -2.96 -13.72
CA THR A 9 -3.77 -3.53 -14.37
C THR A 9 -2.63 -2.51 -14.41
N GLY A 10 -2.91 -1.23 -14.64
CA GLY A 10 -1.90 -0.17 -14.58
C GLY A 10 -1.31 -0.02 -13.18
N ALA A 11 -2.15 0.03 -12.15
CA ALA A 11 -1.71 0.10 -10.76
C ALA A 11 -0.88 -1.12 -10.34
N HIS A 12 -1.24 -2.31 -10.84
CA HIS A 12 -0.46 -3.52 -10.61
C HIS A 12 0.93 -3.44 -11.23
N VAL A 13 1.03 -3.07 -12.51
CA VAL A 13 2.33 -2.91 -13.20
C VAL A 13 3.21 -1.87 -12.52
N GLU A 14 2.66 -0.69 -12.20
CA GLU A 14 3.39 0.36 -11.47
C GLU A 14 3.93 -0.15 -10.12
N LEU A 15 3.13 -0.93 -9.40
CA LEU A 15 3.53 -1.48 -8.10
C LEU A 15 4.61 -2.56 -8.25
N VAL A 16 4.51 -3.44 -9.25
CA VAL A 16 5.54 -4.45 -9.54
C VAL A 16 6.87 -3.78 -9.86
N GLU A 17 6.87 -2.79 -10.75
CA GLU A 17 8.07 -2.04 -11.12
C GLU A 17 8.71 -1.34 -9.92
N ASP A 18 7.90 -0.66 -9.10
CA ASP A 18 8.39 0.00 -7.89
C ASP A 18 8.93 -1.02 -6.86
N LEU A 19 8.25 -2.14 -6.64
CA LEU A 19 8.72 -3.20 -5.73
C LEU A 19 10.08 -3.77 -6.18
N ILE A 20 10.23 -4.06 -7.47
CA ILE A 20 11.51 -4.51 -8.04
C ILE A 20 12.57 -3.44 -7.78
N GLN A 21 12.28 -2.17 -8.06
CA GLN A 21 13.22 -1.08 -7.82
C GLN A 21 13.61 -0.96 -6.33
N GLN A 22 12.66 -1.04 -5.40
CA GLN A 22 12.94 -0.95 -3.97
C GLN A 22 13.83 -2.12 -3.49
N VAL A 23 13.52 -3.34 -3.92
CA VAL A 23 14.29 -4.55 -3.56
C VAL A 23 15.68 -4.50 -4.16
N THR A 24 15.81 -4.13 -5.43
CA THR A 24 17.10 -3.99 -6.10
C THR A 24 17.98 -3.00 -5.36
N THR A 25 17.52 -1.76 -5.17
CA THR A 25 18.35 -0.72 -4.56
C THR A 25 18.72 -0.98 -3.10
N ARG A 26 17.86 -1.65 -2.32
CA ARG A 26 18.09 -1.81 -0.88
C ARG A 26 18.69 -3.16 -0.48
N LEU A 27 18.48 -4.19 -1.28
CA LEU A 27 18.91 -5.55 -0.96
C LEU A 27 19.86 -6.10 -2.02
N LEU A 28 19.50 -6.05 -3.30
CA LEU A 28 20.30 -6.72 -4.34
C LEU A 28 21.58 -5.96 -4.69
N ASP A 29 21.53 -4.64 -4.81
CA ASP A 29 22.72 -3.81 -5.11
C ASP A 29 23.79 -3.96 -4.01
N PRO A 30 23.46 -3.94 -2.69
CA PRO A 30 24.42 -4.28 -1.64
C PRO A 30 24.94 -5.72 -1.71
N LEU A 31 24.07 -6.70 -1.99
CA LEU A 31 24.47 -8.12 -2.08
C LEU A 31 25.36 -8.39 -3.28
N ALA A 32 25.18 -7.66 -4.39
CA ALA A 32 26.01 -7.78 -5.58
C ALA A 32 27.47 -7.37 -5.35
N ILE A 33 27.76 -6.65 -4.25
CA ILE A 33 29.13 -6.38 -3.82
C ILE A 33 29.79 -7.65 -3.25
N LEU A 34 29.00 -8.56 -2.68
CA LEU A 34 29.47 -9.72 -1.90
C LEU A 34 29.38 -11.04 -2.67
N LEU A 35 28.49 -11.13 -3.67
CA LEU A 35 28.18 -12.35 -4.41
C LEU A 35 28.64 -12.23 -5.86
N ASP A 36 28.82 -13.38 -6.51
CA ASP A 36 29.08 -13.46 -7.95
C ASP A 36 27.83 -13.14 -8.80
N ASP A 37 28.08 -12.81 -10.08
CA ASP A 37 27.06 -12.36 -11.02
C ASP A 37 25.97 -13.41 -11.30
N ASP A 38 26.33 -14.69 -11.30
CA ASP A 38 25.39 -15.80 -11.57
C ASP A 38 24.40 -15.95 -10.40
N ALA A 39 24.89 -15.90 -9.16
CA ALA A 39 24.06 -15.93 -7.97
C ALA A 39 23.09 -14.74 -7.92
N ILE A 40 23.58 -13.52 -8.23
CA ILE A 40 22.73 -12.32 -8.26
C ILE A 40 21.68 -12.39 -9.36
N THR A 41 22.04 -12.89 -10.55
CA THR A 41 21.11 -13.04 -11.67
C THR A 41 19.92 -13.92 -11.31
N GLY A 42 20.17 -15.08 -10.68
CA GLY A 42 19.09 -15.98 -10.24
C GLY A 42 18.15 -15.34 -9.21
N ILE A 43 18.68 -14.53 -8.28
CA ILE A 43 17.88 -13.80 -7.28
C ILE A 43 17.06 -12.69 -7.95
N CYS A 44 17.63 -11.96 -8.91
CA CYS A 44 16.92 -10.94 -9.69
C CYS A 44 15.73 -11.53 -10.44
N GLU A 45 15.90 -12.67 -11.11
CA GLU A 45 14.81 -13.36 -11.80
C GLU A 45 13.70 -13.79 -10.85
N ARG A 46 14.07 -14.37 -9.72
CA ARG A 46 13.08 -14.76 -8.69
C ARG A 46 12.34 -13.55 -8.12
N THR A 47 13.04 -12.45 -7.88
CA THR A 47 12.46 -11.19 -7.36
C THR A 47 11.38 -10.65 -8.30
N ARG A 48 11.56 -10.74 -9.63
CA ARG A 48 10.53 -10.31 -10.58
C ARG A 48 9.24 -11.12 -10.45
N ILE A 49 9.35 -12.43 -10.26
CA ILE A 49 8.20 -13.32 -10.06
C ILE A 49 7.52 -13.03 -8.73
N ASP A 50 8.30 -12.89 -7.65
CA ASP A 50 7.76 -12.65 -6.32
C ASP A 50 7.10 -11.25 -6.22
N ALA A 51 7.63 -10.25 -6.95
CA ALA A 51 7.03 -8.91 -7.01
C ALA A 51 5.61 -8.91 -7.60
N GLU A 52 5.34 -9.74 -8.62
CA GLU A 52 4.00 -9.95 -9.17
C GLU A 52 3.04 -10.49 -8.09
N VAL A 53 3.51 -11.46 -7.30
CA VAL A 53 2.74 -12.07 -6.20
C VAL A 53 2.47 -11.06 -5.10
N TRP A 54 3.48 -10.28 -4.69
CA TRP A 54 3.34 -9.26 -3.66
C TRP A 54 2.40 -8.15 -4.10
N ALA A 55 2.50 -7.67 -5.34
CA ALA A 55 1.59 -6.67 -5.88
C ALA A 55 0.14 -7.16 -5.88
N ALA A 56 -0.10 -8.40 -6.30
CA ALA A 56 -1.43 -9.01 -6.26
C ALA A 56 -1.98 -9.14 -4.82
N GLN A 57 -1.12 -9.47 -3.85
CA GLN A 57 -1.49 -9.55 -2.44
C GLN A 57 -1.80 -8.18 -1.82
N LEU A 58 -1.02 -7.15 -2.16
CA LEU A 58 -1.19 -5.79 -1.66
C LEU A 58 -2.43 -5.08 -2.23
N LEU A 59 -2.73 -5.33 -3.50
CA LEU A 59 -3.88 -4.73 -4.19
C LEU A 59 -5.16 -5.59 -4.13
N GLY A 60 -5.04 -6.83 -3.65
CA GLY A 60 -6.14 -7.77 -3.53
C GLY A 60 -7.17 -7.37 -2.48
N GLY A 61 -8.32 -8.06 -2.49
CA GLY A 61 -9.41 -7.81 -1.54
C GLY A 61 -9.23 -8.41 -0.14
N ASP A 62 -8.16 -9.17 0.11
CA ASP A 62 -7.85 -9.75 1.41
C ASP A 62 -7.00 -8.78 2.23
N GLU A 63 -7.65 -8.04 3.13
CA GLU A 63 -6.99 -7.05 3.98
C GLU A 63 -5.93 -7.66 4.91
N HIS A 64 -6.15 -8.89 5.39
CA HIS A 64 -5.20 -9.54 6.28
C HIS A 64 -3.92 -9.91 5.52
N ARG A 65 -4.08 -10.47 4.31
CA ARG A 65 -2.96 -10.80 3.45
C ARG A 65 -2.19 -9.57 2.98
N ALA A 66 -2.89 -8.49 2.65
CA ALA A 66 -2.26 -7.22 2.29
C ALA A 66 -1.45 -6.65 3.46
N THR A 67 -1.99 -6.72 4.69
CA THR A 67 -1.32 -6.28 5.92
C THR A 67 -0.05 -7.09 6.20
N GLU A 68 -0.14 -8.42 6.13
CA GLU A 68 1.00 -9.31 6.34
C GLU A 68 2.11 -9.03 5.32
N THR A 69 1.75 -8.91 4.04
CA THR A 69 2.69 -8.66 2.94
C THR A 69 3.37 -7.31 3.09
N ALA A 70 2.61 -6.24 3.37
CA ALA A 70 3.17 -4.91 3.61
C ALA A 70 4.14 -4.91 4.79
N THR A 71 3.76 -5.54 5.91
CA THR A 71 4.58 -5.60 7.12
C THR A 71 5.92 -6.31 6.85
N ARG A 72 5.88 -7.46 6.17
CA ARG A 72 7.09 -8.24 5.84
C ARG A 72 8.01 -7.49 4.90
N LEU A 73 7.47 -6.84 3.87
CA LEU A 73 8.26 -6.04 2.93
C LEU A 73 8.88 -4.82 3.61
N ILE A 74 8.15 -4.12 4.47
CA ILE A 74 8.70 -2.99 5.23
C ILE A 74 9.82 -3.46 6.16
N ALA A 75 9.61 -4.55 6.89
CA ALA A 75 10.63 -5.12 7.79
C ALA A 75 11.91 -5.51 7.04
N ALA A 76 11.79 -6.05 5.82
CA ALA A 76 12.95 -6.43 5.00
C ALA A 76 13.64 -5.22 4.36
N LEU A 77 12.88 -4.26 3.83
CA LEU A 77 13.40 -3.13 3.04
C LEU A 77 13.85 -1.95 3.91
N PHE A 78 13.36 -1.85 5.14
CA PHE A 78 13.67 -0.77 6.08
C PHE A 78 14.20 -1.34 7.39
N ALA A 79 15.05 -2.36 7.29
CA ALA A 79 15.62 -3.13 8.40
C ALA A 79 16.65 -2.36 9.26
N ASP A 80 16.70 -1.02 9.17
CA ASP A 80 17.56 -0.23 10.06
C ASP A 80 17.02 -0.29 11.50
N ASP A 81 17.88 -0.16 12.50
CA ASP A 81 17.48 -0.10 13.93
C ASP A 81 16.68 1.18 14.26
N GLN A 82 16.43 2.01 13.27
CA GLN A 82 15.64 3.23 13.38
C GLN A 82 14.15 2.97 13.15
N VAL A 83 13.34 3.79 13.81
CA VAL A 83 11.89 3.82 13.57
C VAL A 83 11.65 4.11 12.09
N PHE A 84 10.76 3.34 11.47
CA PHE A 84 10.32 3.57 10.09
C PHE A 84 9.86 5.02 9.89
N ASP A 85 10.68 5.81 9.20
CA ASP A 85 10.46 7.24 8.96
C ASP A 85 10.92 7.62 7.53
N PRO A 86 10.19 7.16 6.50
CA PRO A 86 10.59 7.39 5.12
C PRO A 86 10.46 8.87 4.74
N GLN A 87 11.23 9.30 3.73
CA GLN A 87 11.10 10.65 3.19
C GLN A 87 9.67 10.91 2.70
N PRO A 88 9.13 12.15 2.82
CA PRO A 88 7.75 12.46 2.43
C PRO A 88 7.36 12.00 1.01
N ARG A 89 8.28 12.12 0.05
CA ARG A 89 8.05 11.68 -1.35
C ARG A 89 7.80 10.18 -1.52
N TRP A 90 8.26 9.36 -0.56
CA TRP A 90 8.08 7.91 -0.61
C TRP A 90 6.60 7.53 -0.55
N TRP A 91 5.79 8.26 0.22
CA TRP A 91 4.35 8.00 0.29
C TRP A 91 3.61 8.18 -1.04
N ALA A 92 4.20 8.93 -1.99
CA ALA A 92 3.65 9.09 -3.33
C ALA A 92 4.02 7.91 -4.27
N THR A 93 4.95 7.03 -3.89
CA THR A 93 5.33 5.85 -4.69
C THR A 93 4.21 4.81 -4.70
N PRO A 94 4.10 3.96 -5.74
CA PRO A 94 3.15 2.84 -5.75
C PRO A 94 3.21 1.99 -4.47
N PHE A 95 4.40 1.62 -4.00
CA PHE A 95 4.55 0.84 -2.78
C PHE A 95 4.15 1.62 -1.53
N GLY A 96 4.52 2.90 -1.43
CA GLY A 96 4.11 3.75 -0.30
C GLY A 96 2.59 3.92 -0.20
N ARG A 97 1.90 4.06 -1.34
CA ARG A 97 0.43 4.10 -1.38
C ARG A 97 -0.19 2.77 -0.98
N ALA A 98 0.37 1.64 -1.45
CA ALA A 98 -0.08 0.32 -1.06
C ALA A 98 0.06 0.09 0.45
N VAL A 99 1.20 0.44 1.04
CA VAL A 99 1.45 0.35 2.49
C VAL A 99 0.46 1.21 3.28
N LEU A 100 0.23 2.46 2.85
CA LEU A 100 -0.76 3.33 3.48
C LEU A 100 -2.16 2.71 3.46
N HIS A 101 -2.54 2.11 2.33
CA HIS A 101 -3.85 1.47 2.17
C HIS A 101 -3.96 0.21 3.04
N SER A 102 -2.92 -0.62 3.08
CA SER A 102 -2.91 -1.89 3.82
C SER A 102 -2.89 -1.66 5.32
N ILE A 103 -1.97 -0.84 5.84
CA ILE A 103 -1.68 -0.74 7.29
C ILE A 103 -1.56 0.70 7.82
N GLY A 104 -1.51 1.70 6.96
CA GLY A 104 -1.24 3.08 7.37
C GLY A 104 0.25 3.33 7.60
N HIS A 105 0.59 4.04 8.68
CA HIS A 105 1.95 4.24 9.16
C HIS A 105 2.36 3.06 10.06
N PRO A 106 3.35 2.24 9.69
CA PRO A 106 3.68 0.98 10.38
C PRO A 106 4.10 1.15 11.84
N ALA A 107 4.77 2.25 12.17
CA ALA A 107 5.45 2.42 13.46
C ALA A 107 4.89 3.54 14.35
N ARG A 108 3.80 4.22 13.94
CA ARG A 108 3.27 5.39 14.67
C ARG A 108 1.75 5.39 14.67
N GLU A 109 1.15 5.57 15.84
CA GLU A 109 -0.31 5.68 15.99
C GLU A 109 -0.86 7.01 15.47
N HIS A 110 -0.03 8.05 15.50
CA HIS A 110 -0.34 9.38 14.96
C HIS A 110 0.88 10.00 14.31
N VAL A 111 0.65 10.94 13.40
CA VAL A 111 1.69 11.65 12.66
C VAL A 111 1.43 13.15 12.63
N THR A 112 2.47 13.92 12.33
CA THR A 112 2.33 15.38 12.14
C THR A 112 1.43 15.70 10.95
N PHE A 113 0.86 16.92 10.90
CA PHE A 113 0.03 17.34 9.75
C PHE A 113 0.80 17.32 8.41
N ALA A 114 2.11 17.58 8.45
CA ALA A 114 2.95 17.52 7.26
C ALA A 114 3.11 16.07 6.76
N ALA A 115 3.38 15.13 7.67
CA ALA A 115 3.46 13.71 7.35
C ALA A 115 2.10 13.18 6.86
N ALA A 116 0.98 13.55 7.50
CA ALA A 116 -0.36 13.21 7.04
C ALA A 116 -0.64 13.74 5.61
N GLY A 117 -0.19 14.96 5.31
CA GLY A 117 -0.29 15.54 3.97
C GLY A 117 0.50 14.74 2.94
N ALA A 118 1.74 14.37 3.27
CA ALA A 118 2.57 13.54 2.41
C ALA A 118 1.94 12.16 2.16
N MET A 119 1.47 11.49 3.20
CA MET A 119 0.77 10.20 3.13
C MET A 119 -0.44 10.27 2.19
N LEU A 120 -1.26 11.32 2.32
CA LEU A 120 -2.45 11.50 1.49
C LEU A 120 -2.15 12.15 0.14
N GLY A 121 -0.93 12.60 -0.14
CA GLY A 121 -0.60 13.38 -1.34
C GLY A 121 -1.38 14.71 -1.42
N ILE A 122 -1.60 15.38 -0.29
CA ILE A 122 -2.28 16.67 -0.18
C ILE A 122 -1.44 17.68 0.62
N SER A 123 -1.78 18.96 0.52
CA SER A 123 -1.12 19.99 1.32
C SER A 123 -1.48 19.88 2.81
N ARG A 124 -0.64 20.48 3.67
CA ARG A 124 -0.95 20.66 5.11
C ARG A 124 -2.30 21.36 5.33
N GLN A 125 -2.63 22.33 4.47
CA GLN A 125 -3.94 23.01 4.53
C GLN A 125 -5.08 22.04 4.23
N GLY A 126 -4.92 21.17 3.23
CA GLY A 126 -5.91 20.13 2.92
C GLY A 126 -6.14 19.18 4.09
N VAL A 127 -5.10 18.87 4.88
CA VAL A 127 -5.25 18.08 6.13
C VAL A 127 -6.09 18.84 7.16
N HIS A 128 -5.83 20.13 7.36
CA HIS A 128 -6.66 20.95 8.26
C HIS A 128 -8.11 21.01 7.80
N ASP A 129 -8.36 21.18 6.51
CA ASP A 129 -9.72 21.20 5.97
C ASP A 129 -10.44 19.86 6.20
N LEU A 130 -9.73 18.73 6.10
CA LEU A 130 -10.30 17.41 6.39
C LEU A 130 -10.60 17.20 7.88
N LEU A 131 -9.79 17.74 8.79
CA LEU A 131 -10.05 17.71 10.22
C LEU A 131 -11.28 18.55 10.58
N THR A 132 -11.39 19.76 10.03
CA THR A 132 -12.56 20.64 10.24
C THR A 132 -13.87 20.03 9.75
N ARG A 133 -13.80 19.09 8.79
CA ARG A 133 -14.95 18.38 8.21
C ARG A 133 -15.17 16.99 8.82
N ASP A 134 -14.49 16.66 9.91
CA ASP A 134 -14.53 15.35 10.58
C ASP A 134 -14.21 14.17 9.64
N LYS A 135 -13.36 14.39 8.63
CA LYS A 135 -12.88 13.37 7.69
C LYS A 135 -11.54 12.77 8.07
N LEU A 136 -10.85 13.39 9.03
CA LEU A 136 -9.68 12.87 9.71
C LEU A 136 -9.89 13.05 11.21
N GLN A 137 -9.17 12.28 12.02
CA GLN A 137 -9.25 12.36 13.47
C GLN A 137 -7.96 12.92 14.04
N ARG A 138 -8.10 13.89 14.95
CA ARG A 138 -6.97 14.45 15.69
C ARG A 138 -6.59 13.49 16.82
N HIS A 139 -5.30 13.26 17.02
CA HIS A 139 -4.81 12.52 18.18
C HIS A 139 -4.71 13.43 19.41
N PRO A 140 -4.97 12.96 20.64
CA PRO A 140 -4.86 13.77 21.87
C PRO A 140 -3.47 14.41 22.04
N ASP A 141 -2.41 13.69 21.69
CA ASP A 141 -1.02 14.19 21.76
C ASP A 141 -0.64 15.14 20.60
N GLY A 142 -1.60 15.47 19.73
CA GLY A 142 -1.41 16.31 18.55
C GLY A 142 -1.22 15.53 17.24
N GLY A 143 -1.33 16.23 16.12
CA GLY A 143 -1.29 15.60 14.79
C GLY A 143 -2.57 14.86 14.44
N VAL A 144 -2.44 13.82 13.59
CA VAL A 144 -3.57 13.08 12.99
C VAL A 144 -3.36 11.59 13.21
N THR A 145 -4.43 10.85 13.55
CA THR A 145 -4.34 9.41 13.77
C THR A 145 -4.07 8.67 12.45
N THR A 146 -3.15 7.74 12.49
CA THR A 146 -2.79 6.88 11.36
C THR A 146 -3.99 6.10 10.83
N ALA A 147 -4.86 5.62 11.74
CA ALA A 147 -6.08 4.90 11.37
C ALA A 147 -7.03 5.75 10.52
N SER A 148 -7.22 7.03 10.85
CA SER A 148 -8.11 7.92 10.07
C SER A 148 -7.51 8.25 8.70
N ILE A 149 -6.19 8.37 8.59
CA ILE A 149 -5.47 8.58 7.33
C ILE A 149 -5.64 7.35 6.42
N ARG A 150 -5.42 6.13 6.95
CA ARG A 150 -5.65 4.88 6.20
C ARG A 150 -7.08 4.79 5.70
N ALA A 151 -8.06 4.98 6.59
CA ALA A 151 -9.48 4.95 6.25
C ALA A 151 -9.81 5.96 5.13
N ARG A 152 -9.21 7.14 5.17
CA ARG A 152 -9.39 8.17 4.14
C ARG A 152 -8.77 7.76 2.79
N SER A 153 -7.61 7.12 2.80
CA SER A 153 -6.94 6.61 1.59
C SER A 153 -7.80 5.56 0.88
N ILE A 154 -8.38 4.61 1.65
CA ILE A 154 -9.30 3.59 1.15
C ILE A 154 -10.55 4.22 0.50
N GLN A 155 -11.13 5.25 1.15
CA GLN A 155 -12.30 5.94 0.58
C GLN A 155 -12.02 6.69 -0.72
N ARG A 156 -10.78 7.15 -0.92
CA ARG A 156 -10.36 7.83 -2.15
C ARG A 156 -10.11 6.83 -3.29
N ASN A 157 -9.73 5.60 -2.95
CA ASN A 157 -9.47 4.52 -3.89
C ASN A 157 -10.41 3.34 -3.61
N PRO A 158 -11.70 3.41 -3.99
CA PRO A 158 -12.65 2.37 -3.63
C PRO A 158 -12.15 1.02 -4.17
N PRO A 159 -12.11 -0.05 -3.34
CA PRO A 159 -11.76 -1.38 -3.84
C PRO A 159 -12.75 -1.74 -4.94
N HIS A 160 -12.22 -2.13 -6.10
CA HIS A 160 -13.01 -2.53 -7.26
C HIS A 160 -13.80 -3.82 -6.99
N ALA A 161 -14.93 -3.72 -6.28
CA ALA A 161 -16.09 -4.62 -6.37
C ALA A 161 -17.19 -4.15 -5.41
N LYS A 162 -18.37 -3.79 -5.96
CA LYS A 162 -19.62 -3.91 -5.21
C LYS A 162 -19.95 -5.42 -5.13
N PRO A 163 -20.23 -6.00 -3.96
CA PRO A 163 -20.85 -7.32 -3.93
C PRO A 163 -22.22 -7.24 -4.61
N ALA A 164 -22.47 -8.16 -5.54
CA ALA A 164 -23.74 -8.28 -6.25
C ALA A 164 -24.89 -8.46 -5.24
N PRO A 165 -26.08 -7.88 -5.48
CA PRO A 165 -27.22 -8.10 -4.60
C PRO A 165 -27.60 -9.59 -4.61
N ALA A 166 -27.81 -10.15 -3.42
CA ALA A 166 -28.28 -11.51 -3.24
C ALA A 166 -29.57 -11.75 -4.05
N SER A 167 -29.48 -12.61 -5.06
CA SER A 167 -30.63 -13.09 -5.81
C SER A 167 -31.57 -13.83 -4.86
N ARG A 168 -32.78 -13.30 -4.68
CA ARG A 168 -33.86 -14.00 -3.98
C ARG A 168 -34.18 -15.28 -4.75
N SER A 169 -34.10 -16.42 -4.07
CA SER A 169 -34.54 -17.71 -4.58
C SER A 169 -36.05 -17.67 -4.81
N SER A 170 -36.46 -17.72 -6.08
CA SER A 170 -37.83 -18.08 -6.45
C SER A 170 -38.04 -19.57 -6.15
N THR A 171 -38.94 -19.85 -5.23
CA THR A 171 -39.49 -21.19 -4.97
C THR A 171 -40.37 -21.59 -6.15
N CYS A 172 -39.98 -22.62 -6.91
CA CYS A 172 -40.92 -23.40 -7.71
C CYS A 172 -41.53 -24.50 -6.83
N PRO A 173 -42.85 -24.75 -6.89
CA PRO A 173 -43.43 -25.95 -6.32
C PRO A 173 -43.33 -27.11 -7.34
N SER A 174 -43.35 -28.33 -6.84
CA SER A 174 -43.47 -29.58 -7.63
C SER A 174 -44.29 -30.57 -6.82
N PRO A 175 -44.81 -31.63 -7.46
CA PRO A 175 -45.76 -31.66 -8.57
C PRO A 175 -47.23 -31.78 -8.09
#